data_AF-A0A7Z8E1M2-F1
#
_entry.id   AF-A0A7Z8E1M2-F1
#
_cell.length_a   1.000
_cell.length_b   1.000
_cell.length_c   1.000
_cell.angle_alpha   90.00
_cell.angle_beta   90.00
_cell.angle_gamma   90.00
#
_symmetry.space_group_name_H-M   'P 1'
#
loop_
_entity.id
_entity.type
_entity.pdbx_description
1 polymer ?
#
loop_
_entity_poly.entity_id
_entity_poly.type
_entity_poly.pdbx_seq_one_letter_code
_entity_poly.pdbx_strand_id
1 'polypeptide(L)'
;MSKKQVIFRVIIILIISLILAIAFFFGLKAYQGHKNLELIDSYMSDHHLNDKVKKDKTSYSTIKGLYYKEVVFKDEPNVTYVIQPISTSKGIFIEGFDSETKKSIKKAKHSDFDQKYKPSK
;
A
#
# COMPACT_ATOMS: atom_id res chain seq x y z
N MET A 1 -1.28 47.56 19.23
CA MET A 1 -2.22 46.74 18.42
C MET A 1 -3.53 46.59 19.17
N SER A 2 -4.66 46.77 18.49
CA SER A 2 -5.98 46.55 19.09
C SER A 2 -6.23 45.06 19.34
N LYS A 3 -6.99 44.72 20.39
CA LYS A 3 -7.41 43.34 20.68
C LYS A 3 -8.01 42.64 19.45
N LYS A 4 -8.75 43.38 18.61
CA LYS A 4 -9.33 42.88 17.34
C LYS A 4 -8.25 42.50 16.30
N GLN A 5 -7.17 43.29 16.20
CA GLN A 5 -6.06 43.02 15.29
C GLN A 5 -5.25 41.79 15.72
N VAL A 6 -5.09 41.59 17.03
CA VAL A 6 -4.42 40.40 17.59
C VAL A 6 -5.23 39.14 17.27
N ILE A 7 -6.55 39.17 17.52
CA ILE A 7 -7.45 38.03 17.22
C ILE A 7 -7.41 37.68 15.73
N PHE A 8 -7.51 38.68 14.85
CA PHE A 8 -7.46 38.46 13.41
C PHE A 8 -6.14 37.83 12.95
N ARG A 9 -5.01 38.28 13.50
CA ARG A 9 -3.68 37.71 13.21
C ARG A 9 -3.57 36.26 13.67
N VAL A 10 -4.13 35.92 14.84
CA VAL A 10 -4.18 34.55 15.35
C VAL A 10 -5.00 33.65 14.43
N ILE A 11 -6.17 34.10 13.96
CA ILE A 11 -7.01 33.33 13.02
C ILE A 11 -6.26 33.04 11.72
N ILE A 12 -5.55 34.02 11.16
CA ILE A 12 -4.75 33.80 9.94
C ILE A 12 -3.66 32.74 10.17
N ILE A 13 -2.93 32.82 11.29
CA ILE A 13 -1.89 31.85 11.63
C ILE A 13 -2.49 30.44 11.76
N LEU A 14 -3.66 30.31 12.38
CA LEU A 14 -4.35 29.02 12.51
C LEU A 14 -4.77 28.45 11.15
N ILE A 15 -5.28 29.28 10.25
CA ILE A 15 -5.67 28.85 8.90
C ILE A 15 -4.44 28.37 8.12
N ILE A 16 -3.34 29.13 8.14
CA ILE A 16 -2.09 28.74 7.47
C ILE A 16 -1.55 27.43 8.06
N SER A 17 -1.56 27.31 9.39
CA SER A 17 -1.12 26.09 10.08
C SER A 17 -1.97 24.87 9.69
N LEU A 18 -3.29 25.06 9.55
CA LEU A 18 -4.20 24.01 9.11
C LEU A 18 -3.91 23.57 7.67
N ILE A 19 -3.69 24.52 6.74
CA ILE A 19 -3.34 24.21 5.35
C ILE A 19 -2.04 23.42 5.29
N LEU A 20 -1.01 23.83 6.05
CA LEU A 20 0.27 23.13 6.12
C LEU A 20 0.11 21.71 6.68
N ALA A 21 -0.70 21.54 7.72
CA ALA A 21 -0.98 20.21 8.29
C ALA A 21 -1.67 19.29 7.30
N ILE A 22 -2.65 19.80 6.53
CA ILE A 22 -3.34 19.04 5.48
C ILE A 22 -2.36 18.64 4.38
N ALA A 23 -1.56 19.58 3.87
CA ALA A 23 -0.57 19.31 2.84
C ALA A 23 0.45 18.26 3.30
N PHE A 24 0.94 18.38 4.54
CA PHE A 24 1.87 17.41 5.14
C PHE A 24 1.23 16.03 5.29
N PHE A 25 -0.01 15.95 5.74
CA PHE A 25 -0.74 14.68 5.88
C PHE A 25 -0.88 13.96 4.53
N PHE A 26 -1.28 14.66 3.47
CA PHE A 26 -1.37 14.08 2.13
C PHE A 26 0.00 13.71 1.55
N GLY A 27 1.03 14.50 1.82
CA GLY A 27 2.42 14.18 1.45
C GLY A 27 2.90 12.86 2.09
N LEU A 28 2.67 12.69 3.39
CA LEU A 28 2.99 11.44 4.09
C LEU A 28 2.19 10.24 3.56
N LYS A 29 0.90 10.43 3.26
CA LYS A 29 0.05 9.37 2.69
C LYS A 29 0.53 8.94 1.30
N ALA A 30 0.86 9.91 0.44
CA ALA A 30 1.39 9.62 -0.89
C ALA A 30 2.74 8.89 -0.80
N TYR A 31 3.64 9.35 0.07
CA TYR A 31 4.94 8.70 0.30
C TYR A 31 4.76 7.25 0.80
N GLN A 32 3.90 7.03 1.79
CA GLN A 32 3.60 5.69 2.31
C GLN A 32 3.06 4.77 1.21
N GLY A 33 2.13 5.27 0.39
CA GLY A 33 1.57 4.50 -0.73
C GLY A 33 2.60 4.15 -1.80
N HIS A 34 3.48 5.10 -2.15
CA HIS A 34 4.57 4.83 -3.08
C HIS A 34 5.50 3.74 -2.56
N LYS A 35 5.95 3.83 -1.30
CA LYS A 35 6.82 2.81 -0.68
C LYS A 35 6.12 1.44 -0.58
N ASN A 36 4.81 1.40 -0.35
CA ASN A 36 4.04 0.15 -0.33
C ASN A 36 4.08 -0.55 -1.69
N LEU A 37 3.82 0.19 -2.77
CA LEU A 37 3.82 -0.36 -4.13
C LEU A 37 5.23 -0.74 -4.59
N GLU A 38 6.22 0.10 -4.29
CA GLU A 38 7.63 -0.19 -4.56
C GLU A 38 8.09 -1.49 -3.89
N LEU A 39 7.66 -1.74 -2.64
CA LEU A 39 7.99 -2.98 -1.93
C LEU A 39 7.38 -4.21 -2.62
N ILE A 40 6.12 -4.09 -3.07
CA ILE A 40 5.42 -5.17 -3.80
C ILE A 40 6.11 -5.42 -5.15
N ASP A 41 6.43 -4.36 -5.89
CA ASP A 41 7.02 -4.47 -7.22
C ASP A 41 8.44 -5.02 -7.17
N SER A 42 9.22 -4.61 -6.16
CA SER A 42 10.54 -5.18 -5.90
C SER A 42 10.44 -6.67 -5.60
N TYR A 43 9.50 -7.08 -4.73
CA TYR A 43 9.31 -8.48 -4.40
C TYR A 43 8.93 -9.31 -5.62
N MET A 44 7.98 -8.82 -6.40
CA MET A 44 7.53 -9.49 -7.63
C MET A 44 8.65 -9.61 -8.67
N SER A 45 9.55 -8.64 -8.73
CA SER A 45 10.74 -8.68 -9.58
C SER A 45 11.76 -9.69 -9.07
N ASP A 46 12.15 -9.61 -7.79
CA ASP A 46 13.16 -10.47 -7.16
C ASP A 46 12.76 -11.95 -7.22
N HIS A 47 11.46 -12.25 -7.18
CA HIS A 47 10.92 -13.61 -7.23
C HIS A 47 10.48 -14.05 -8.65
N HIS A 48 10.80 -13.28 -9.69
CA HIS A 48 10.45 -13.57 -11.08
C HIS A 48 8.95 -13.89 -11.28
N LEU A 49 8.10 -13.10 -10.63
CA LEU A 49 6.64 -13.25 -10.67
C LEU A 49 6.00 -12.34 -11.74
N ASN A 50 6.65 -11.25 -12.11
CA ASN A 50 6.14 -10.28 -13.09
C ASN A 50 5.77 -10.93 -14.43
N ASP A 51 6.60 -11.82 -14.97
CA ASP A 51 6.34 -12.48 -16.27
C ASP A 51 5.16 -13.44 -16.22
N LYS A 52 4.79 -13.89 -15.02
CA LYS A 52 3.69 -14.81 -14.77
C LYS A 52 2.37 -14.06 -14.56
N VAL A 53 2.37 -12.73 -14.46
CA VAL A 53 1.13 -11.96 -14.25
C VAL A 53 0.27 -12.03 -15.51
N LYS A 54 -0.99 -12.43 -15.33
CA LYS A 54 -2.04 -12.34 -16.35
C LYS A 54 -2.84 -11.05 -16.20
N LYS A 55 -3.15 -10.69 -14.96
CA LYS A 55 -3.91 -9.49 -14.59
C LYS A 55 -3.45 -9.02 -13.22
N ASP A 56 -3.28 -7.72 -13.05
CA ASP A 56 -3.07 -7.09 -11.75
C ASP A 56 -4.05 -5.93 -11.54
N LYS A 57 -4.29 -5.61 -10.28
CA LYS A 57 -5.06 -4.45 -9.86
C LYS A 57 -4.47 -3.90 -8.57
N THR A 58 -4.15 -2.62 -8.56
CA THR A 58 -3.76 -1.92 -7.34
C THR A 58 -5.00 -1.44 -6.59
N SER A 59 -5.05 -1.71 -5.29
CA SER A 59 -6.16 -1.36 -4.42
C SER A 59 -5.64 -0.74 -3.11
N TYR A 60 -6.47 0.08 -2.46
CA TYR A 60 -6.17 0.66 -1.15
C TYR A 60 -7.09 0.08 -0.09
N SER A 61 -6.51 -0.44 1.00
CA SER A 61 -7.28 -0.88 2.16
C SER A 61 -7.45 0.29 3.12
N THR A 62 -8.66 0.81 3.24
CA THR A 62 -8.98 1.88 4.22
C THR A 62 -8.82 1.40 5.66
N ILE A 63 -9.12 0.11 5.93
CA ILE A 63 -9.00 -0.51 7.25
C ILE A 63 -7.52 -0.67 7.64
N LYS A 64 -6.68 -1.18 6.72
CA LYS A 64 -5.25 -1.40 7.00
C LYS A 64 -4.37 -0.17 6.73
N GLY A 65 -4.92 0.85 6.06
CA GLY A 65 -4.22 2.08 5.71
C GLY A 65 -3.06 1.90 4.73
N LEU A 66 -3.08 0.86 3.89
CA LEU A 66 -1.99 0.49 2.99
C LEU A 66 -2.49 0.16 1.58
N TYR A 67 -1.60 0.30 0.60
CA TYR A 67 -1.82 -0.15 -0.76
C TYR A 67 -1.39 -1.62 -0.92
N TYR A 68 -2.17 -2.38 -1.68
CA TYR A 68 -1.92 -3.78 -1.99
C TYR A 68 -2.24 -4.05 -3.46
N LYS A 69 -1.70 -5.15 -4.01
CA LYS A 69 -2.01 -5.61 -5.36
C LYS A 69 -2.79 -6.91 -5.33
N GLU A 70 -3.85 -6.98 -6.11
CA GLU A 70 -4.54 -8.21 -6.46
C GLU A 70 -3.97 -8.71 -7.79
N VAL A 71 -3.44 -9.92 -7.82
CA VAL A 71 -2.74 -10.48 -8.97
C VAL A 71 -3.34 -11.83 -9.33
N VAL A 72 -3.60 -12.06 -10.61
CA VAL A 72 -3.92 -13.38 -11.16
C VAL A 72 -2.75 -13.81 -12.01
N PHE A 73 -2.17 -14.96 -11.69
CA PHE A 73 -1.06 -15.52 -12.47
C PHE A 73 -1.55 -16.39 -13.64
N LYS A 74 -0.72 -16.52 -14.67
CA LYS A 74 -1.00 -17.33 -15.87
C LYS A 74 -1.09 -18.81 -15.55
N ASP A 75 -0.33 -19.29 -14.56
CA ASP A 75 -0.27 -20.69 -14.14
C ASP A 75 -1.39 -21.07 -13.15
N GLU A 76 -2.04 -20.10 -12.51
CA GLU A 76 -3.20 -20.33 -11.63
C GLU A 76 -4.31 -19.29 -11.90
N PRO A 77 -5.00 -19.38 -13.05
CA PRO A 77 -5.97 -18.36 -13.47
C PRO A 77 -7.22 -18.29 -12.59
N ASN A 78 -7.48 -19.32 -11.78
CA ASN A 78 -8.63 -19.39 -10.87
C ASN A 78 -8.30 -18.84 -9.47
N VAL A 79 -7.05 -18.47 -9.22
CA VAL A 79 -6.60 -17.93 -7.93
C VAL A 79 -6.29 -16.44 -8.05
N THR A 80 -6.90 -15.64 -7.17
CA THR A 80 -6.57 -14.23 -6.99
C THR A 80 -5.63 -14.09 -5.81
N TYR A 81 -4.42 -13.65 -6.04
CA TYR A 81 -3.42 -13.40 -5.01
C TYR A 81 -3.50 -11.97 -4.49
N VAL A 82 -3.59 -11.82 -3.18
CA VAL A 82 -3.47 -10.51 -2.50
C VAL A 82 -2.05 -10.37 -2.00
N ILE A 83 -1.33 -9.39 -2.54
CA ILE A 83 0.06 -9.07 -2.20
C ILE A 83 0.05 -7.74 -1.47
N GLN A 84 0.45 -7.76 -0.20
CA GLN A 84 0.45 -6.55 0.64
C GLN A 84 1.73 -6.47 1.48
N PRO A 85 2.27 -5.26 1.70
CA PRO A 85 3.33 -5.05 2.66
C PRO A 85 2.83 -5.28 4.09
N ILE A 86 3.73 -5.75 4.96
CA ILE A 86 3.48 -5.87 6.40
C ILE A 86 3.72 -4.51 7.09
N SER A 87 4.66 -3.72 6.55
CA SER A 87 4.95 -2.37 7.00
C SER A 87 5.42 -1.50 5.84
N THR A 88 5.56 -0.19 6.04
CA THR A 88 5.92 0.75 4.96
C THR A 88 7.24 0.44 4.25
N SER A 89 8.19 -0.25 4.88
CA SER A 89 9.53 -0.47 4.32
C SER A 89 10.07 -1.89 4.47
N LYS A 90 9.30 -2.81 5.05
CA LYS A 90 9.71 -4.20 5.23
C LYS A 90 8.53 -5.15 5.29
N GLY A 91 8.81 -6.37 4.84
CA GLY A 91 7.96 -7.54 4.95
C GLY A 91 6.83 -7.55 3.92
N ILE A 92 6.59 -8.73 3.35
CA ILE A 92 5.57 -9.00 2.35
C ILE A 92 4.70 -10.16 2.82
N PHE A 93 3.42 -10.06 2.51
CA PHE A 93 2.46 -11.13 2.66
C PHE A 93 1.73 -11.36 1.34
N ILE A 94 1.71 -12.61 0.89
CA ILE A 94 1.03 -13.07 -0.31
C ILE A 94 0.10 -14.20 0.08
N GLU A 95 -1.18 -14.01 -0.21
CA GLU A 95 -2.20 -15.03 0.04
C GLU A 95 -3.07 -15.22 -1.19
N GLY A 96 -3.18 -16.48 -1.65
CA GLY A 96 -4.08 -16.87 -2.72
C GLY A 96 -5.51 -17.05 -2.21
N PHE A 97 -6.47 -16.53 -2.97
CA PHE A 97 -7.90 -16.69 -2.74
C PHE A 97 -8.56 -17.30 -3.97
N ASP A 98 -9.56 -18.15 -3.73
CA ASP A 98 -10.41 -18.64 -4.80
C ASP A 98 -11.16 -17.47 -5.46
N SER A 99 -11.09 -17.36 -6.79
CA SER A 99 -11.61 -16.18 -7.50
C SER A 99 -13.13 -16.06 -7.42
N GLU A 100 -13.85 -17.18 -7.27
CA GLU A 100 -15.31 -17.24 -7.20
C GLU A 100 -15.81 -17.11 -5.76
N THR A 101 -15.33 -17.98 -4.88
CA THR A 101 -15.82 -18.12 -3.51
C THR A 101 -15.15 -17.16 -2.53
N LYS A 102 -14.06 -16.48 -2.94
CA LYS A 102 -13.24 -15.59 -2.10
C LYS A 102 -12.67 -16.25 -0.84
N LYS A 103 -12.64 -17.59 -0.80
CA LYS A 103 -12.06 -18.34 0.32
C LYS A 103 -10.53 -18.36 0.19
N SER A 104 -9.85 -18.21 1.32
CA SER A 104 -8.39 -18.34 1.41
C SER A 104 -7.94 -19.75 1.04
N ILE A 105 -6.90 -19.83 0.20
CA ILE A 105 -6.25 -21.06 -0.22
C ILE A 105 -4.85 -21.09 0.42
N LYS A 106 -4.77 -21.69 1.60
CA LYS A 106 -3.52 -21.76 2.40
C LYS A 106 -2.32 -22.39 1.69
N LYS A 107 -2.56 -23.21 0.66
CA LYS A 107 -1.53 -23.93 -0.10
C LYS A 107 -1.46 -23.48 -1.56
N ALA A 108 -1.92 -22.27 -1.87
CA ALA A 108 -1.77 -21.73 -3.22
C ALA A 108 -0.27 -21.58 -3.56
N LYS A 109 0.10 -21.84 -4.82
CA LYS A 109 1.49 -22.05 -5.24
C LYS A 109 2.42 -20.89 -4.91
N HIS A 110 1.93 -19.65 -5.02
CA HIS A 110 2.70 -18.43 -4.81
C HIS A 110 2.42 -17.77 -3.45
N SER A 111 1.65 -18.44 -2.56
CA SER A 111 1.42 -17.93 -1.21
C SER A 111 2.73 -17.93 -0.42
N ASP A 112 3.05 -16.80 0.20
CA ASP A 112 4.28 -16.62 0.94
C ASP A 112 4.12 -15.56 2.05
N PHE A 113 4.99 -15.65 3.05
CA PHE A 113 5.06 -14.69 4.14
C PHE A 113 6.50 -14.47 4.56
N ASP A 114 7.08 -13.38 4.08
CA ASP A 114 8.40 -12.93 4.47
C ASP A 114 8.30 -11.68 5.33
N GLN A 115 8.50 -11.81 6.64
CA GLN A 115 8.50 -10.68 7.58
C GLN A 115 9.70 -9.74 7.42
N LYS A 116 10.80 -10.24 6.88
CA LYS A 116 12.10 -9.56 6.83
C LYS A 116 12.44 -9.02 5.45
N TYR A 117 11.64 -9.34 4.43
CA TYR A 117 11.83 -8.85 3.07
C TYR A 117 12.10 -7.34 3.05
N LYS A 118 13.15 -6.96 2.33
CA LYS A 118 13.48 -5.58 1.98
C LYS A 118 13.96 -5.61 0.53
N PRO A 119 13.59 -4.61 -0.29
CA PRO A 119 14.11 -4.49 -1.64
C PRO A 119 15.64 -4.52 -1.62
N SER A 120 16.26 -5.31 -2.50
CA SER A 120 17.68 -5.15 -2.78
C SER A 120 17.88 -3.75 -3.38
N LYS A 121 18.81 -2.99 -2.79
CA LYS A 121 19.16 -1.64 -3.27
C LYS A 121 19.75 -1.67 -4.67
#